data_AF-A0A2S5VZC0-F1
#
_entry.id   AF-A0A2S5VZC0-F1
#
_cell.length_a   1.000
_cell.length_b   1.000
_cell.length_c   1.000
_cell.angle_alpha   90.00
_cell.angle_beta   90.00
_cell.angle_gamma   90.00
#
_symmetry.space_group_name_H-M   'P 1'
#
loop_
_entity.id
_entity.type
_entity.pdbx_description
1 polymer ?
#
loop_
_entity_poly.entity_id
_entity_poly.type
_entity_poly.pdbx_seq_one_letter_code
_entity_poly.pdbx_strand_id
1 'polypeptide(L)'
;MEPTQPATPTDPAVPSSEVAYDTVVDACTSWQDSLGQDAATFPATQAQAAQLAATAAAGDPKWQTLASDMAGLVAIGTDTSSDAVERGQQLFTDLSTQCGTVGVTVNAG
;
A
#
# COMPACT_ATOMS: atom_id res chain seq x y z
N MET A 1 -36.74 28.11 31.58
CA MET A 1 -36.01 27.00 32.23
C MET A 1 -35.64 26.05 31.12
N GLU A 2 -34.44 26.19 30.56
CA GLU A 2 -33.90 25.28 29.56
C GLU A 2 -32.77 24.49 30.24
N PRO A 3 -32.76 23.15 30.17
CA PRO A 3 -31.57 22.41 30.54
C PRO A 3 -30.61 22.43 29.34
N THR A 4 -29.58 23.27 29.42
CA THR A 4 -28.42 23.23 28.53
C THR A 4 -27.63 21.97 28.85
N GLN A 5 -27.85 20.92 28.06
CA GLN A 5 -27.04 19.72 28.08
C GLN A 5 -25.65 20.08 27.54
N PRO A 6 -24.54 19.74 28.23
CA PRO A 6 -23.21 19.95 27.67
C PRO A 6 -23.07 19.03 26.46
N ALA A 7 -22.96 19.62 25.28
CA ALA A 7 -22.55 18.91 24.07
C ALA A 7 -21.21 18.23 24.38
N THR A 8 -21.24 16.89 24.43
CA THR A 8 -20.03 16.08 24.41
C THR A 8 -19.18 16.56 23.23
N PRO A 9 -17.89 16.88 23.40
CA PRO A 9 -17.05 17.13 22.25
C PRO A 9 -17.01 15.84 21.45
N THR A 10 -17.72 15.82 20.32
CA THR A 10 -17.49 14.85 19.26
C THR A 10 -16.09 15.17 18.73
N ASP A 11 -15.10 14.53 19.33
CA ASP A 11 -13.74 14.53 18.83
C ASP A 11 -13.78 14.20 17.33
N PRO A 12 -13.23 15.05 16.45
CA PRO A 12 -13.30 14.81 15.02
C PRO A 12 -12.38 13.64 14.68
N ALA A 13 -12.95 12.44 14.63
CA ALA A 13 -12.45 11.29 13.90
C ALA A 13 -10.91 11.10 13.94
N VAL A 14 -10.41 10.42 14.98
CA VAL A 14 -9.16 9.66 14.87
C VAL A 14 -9.45 8.16 14.58
N PRO A 15 -9.98 7.76 13.41
CA PRO A 15 -9.87 6.38 12.93
C PRO A 15 -8.86 6.23 11.77
N SER A 16 -8.25 7.32 11.28
CA SER A 16 -7.51 7.31 10.00
C SER A 16 -6.24 6.45 10.02
N SER A 17 -5.48 6.41 11.11
CA SER A 17 -4.20 5.68 11.16
C SER A 17 -4.35 4.16 11.30
N GLU A 18 -5.36 3.67 12.02
CA GLU A 18 -5.63 2.22 12.12
C GLU A 18 -6.21 1.69 10.82
N VAL A 19 -7.16 2.41 10.20
CA VAL A 19 -7.71 2.04 8.89
C VAL A 19 -6.64 2.11 7.80
N ALA A 20 -5.77 3.13 7.81
CA ALA A 20 -4.65 3.21 6.88
C ALA A 20 -3.64 2.07 7.07
N TYR A 21 -3.39 1.64 8.30
CA TYR A 21 -2.51 0.50 8.57
C TYR A 21 -3.08 -0.80 8.01
N ASP A 22 -4.35 -1.09 8.30
CA ASP A 22 -5.05 -2.29 7.77
C ASP A 22 -5.06 -2.29 6.23
N THR A 23 -5.30 -1.12 5.63
CA THR A 23 -5.24 -0.94 4.17
C THR A 23 -3.84 -1.20 3.59
N VAL A 24 -2.77 -0.83 4.31
CA VAL A 24 -1.39 -1.16 3.88
C VAL A 24 -1.12 -2.65 3.99
N VAL A 25 -1.60 -3.31 5.05
CA VAL A 25 -1.46 -4.76 5.20
C VAL A 25 -2.16 -5.49 4.04
N ASP A 26 -3.36 -5.05 3.65
CA ASP A 26 -4.06 -5.55 2.48
C ASP A 26 -3.30 -5.27 1.17
N ALA A 27 -2.75 -4.06 1.01
CA ALA A 27 -1.93 -3.72 -0.16
C ALA A 27 -0.72 -4.64 -0.30
N CYS A 28 0.01 -4.84 0.79
CA CYS A 28 1.18 -5.71 0.86
C CYS A 28 0.82 -7.18 0.61
N THR A 29 -0.29 -7.66 1.17
CA THR A 29 -0.76 -9.03 0.96
C THR A 29 -1.16 -9.25 -0.50
N SER A 30 -1.95 -8.34 -1.07
CA SER A 30 -2.34 -8.36 -2.48
C SER A 30 -1.12 -8.30 -3.40
N TRP A 31 -0.13 -7.48 -3.07
CA TRP A 31 1.11 -7.41 -3.83
C TRP A 31 1.88 -8.73 -3.77
N GLN A 32 2.00 -9.34 -2.59
CA GLN A 32 2.63 -10.64 -2.43
C GLN A 32 1.90 -11.75 -3.20
N ASP A 33 0.57 -11.78 -3.15
CA ASP A 33 -0.24 -12.70 -3.96
C ASP A 33 0.03 -12.51 -5.45
N SER A 34 0.24 -11.27 -5.92
CA SER A 34 0.57 -11.00 -7.32
C SER A 34 1.85 -11.69 -7.77
N LEU A 35 2.86 -11.82 -6.89
CA LEU A 35 4.17 -12.41 -7.23
C LEU A 35 4.10 -13.89 -7.57
N GLY A 36 3.10 -14.61 -7.03
CA GLY A 36 2.87 -16.03 -7.32
C GLY A 36 1.92 -16.28 -8.49
N GLN A 37 1.37 -15.23 -9.09
CA GLN A 37 0.38 -15.33 -10.17
C GLN A 37 1.04 -15.31 -11.56
N ASP A 38 0.33 -15.87 -12.53
CA ASP A 38 0.71 -15.79 -13.94
C ASP A 38 0.78 -14.34 -14.45
N ALA A 39 1.62 -14.11 -15.46
CA ALA A 39 1.83 -12.79 -16.07
C ALA A 39 0.55 -12.12 -16.63
N ALA A 40 -0.54 -12.86 -16.82
CA ALA A 40 -1.84 -12.32 -17.21
C ALA A 40 -2.60 -11.65 -16.05
N THR A 41 -2.44 -12.16 -14.83
CA THR A 41 -3.16 -11.69 -13.63
C THR A 41 -2.28 -10.77 -12.78
N PHE A 42 -0.96 -10.98 -12.82
CA PHE A 42 0.06 -10.15 -12.18
C PHE A 42 -0.17 -8.63 -12.31
N PRO A 43 -0.44 -8.06 -13.51
CA PRO A 43 -0.57 -6.60 -13.66
C PRO A 43 -1.81 -6.04 -12.97
N ALA A 44 -2.92 -6.78 -13.01
CA ALA A 44 -4.18 -6.37 -12.39
C ALA A 44 -4.05 -6.38 -10.85
N THR A 45 -3.43 -7.42 -10.29
CA THR A 45 -3.22 -7.55 -8.86
C THR A 45 -2.20 -6.53 -8.33
N GLN A 46 -1.14 -6.22 -9.09
CA GLN A 46 -0.25 -5.11 -8.74
C GLN A 46 -0.96 -3.75 -8.77
N ALA A 47 -1.80 -3.49 -9.78
CA ALA A 47 -2.57 -2.25 -9.86
C ALA A 47 -3.52 -2.10 -8.66
N GLN A 48 -4.15 -3.19 -8.23
CA GLN A 48 -4.98 -3.21 -7.03
C GLN A 48 -4.17 -2.92 -5.75
N ALA A 49 -3.01 -3.54 -5.59
CA ALA A 49 -2.12 -3.26 -4.46
C ALA A 49 -1.69 -1.79 -4.42
N ALA A 50 -1.32 -1.20 -5.56
CA ALA A 50 -0.97 0.21 -5.65
C ALA A 50 -2.13 1.14 -5.29
N GLN A 51 -3.37 0.80 -5.67
CA GLN A 51 -4.57 1.55 -5.28
C GLN A 51 -4.84 1.50 -3.78
N LEU A 52 -4.66 0.33 -3.16
CA LEU A 52 -4.79 0.17 -1.71
C LEU A 52 -3.73 1.00 -0.98
N ALA A 53 -2.48 0.91 -1.39
CA ALA A 53 -1.40 1.72 -0.85
C ALA A 53 -1.67 3.23 -0.98
N ALA A 54 -2.18 3.69 -2.13
CA ALA A 54 -2.56 5.09 -2.33
C ALA A 54 -3.71 5.52 -1.39
N THR A 55 -4.67 4.63 -1.15
CA THR A 55 -5.75 4.86 -0.18
C THR A 55 -5.21 4.99 1.24
N ALA A 56 -4.29 4.10 1.62
CA ALA A 56 -3.63 4.19 2.91
C ALA A 56 -2.80 5.46 3.06
N ALA A 57 -2.10 5.90 2.00
CA ALA A 57 -1.34 7.14 1.96
C ALA A 57 -2.24 8.40 2.08
N ALA A 58 -3.49 8.32 1.62
CA ALA A 58 -4.48 9.38 1.83
C ALA A 58 -4.96 9.46 3.29
N GLY A 59 -5.00 8.32 4.00
CA GLY A 59 -5.34 8.25 5.42
C GLY A 59 -4.17 8.58 6.36
N ASP A 60 -2.94 8.21 5.99
CA ASP A 60 -1.73 8.44 6.77
C ASP A 60 -0.53 8.70 5.84
N PRO A 61 0.05 9.92 5.83
CA PRO A 61 1.07 10.31 4.87
C PRO A 61 2.37 9.52 4.97
N LYS A 62 2.61 8.79 6.08
CA LYS A 62 3.79 7.92 6.22
C LYS A 62 3.83 6.81 5.15
N TRP A 63 2.68 6.45 4.57
CA TRP A 63 2.56 5.43 3.53
C TRP A 63 2.70 5.97 2.10
N GLN A 64 2.93 7.28 1.93
CA GLN A 64 3.09 7.88 0.60
C GLN A 64 4.25 7.27 -0.19
N THR A 65 5.35 6.91 0.48
CA THR A 65 6.49 6.23 -0.14
C THR A 65 6.07 4.87 -0.71
N LEU A 66 5.46 4.02 0.13
CA LEU A 66 4.92 2.71 -0.27
C LEU A 66 4.01 2.80 -1.49
N ALA A 67 3.06 3.75 -1.47
CA ALA A 67 2.14 3.96 -2.59
C ALA A 67 2.87 4.37 -3.88
N SER A 68 3.88 5.23 -3.77
CA SER A 68 4.67 5.68 -4.90
C SER A 68 5.52 4.54 -5.48
N ASP A 69 6.08 3.69 -4.61
CA ASP A 69 6.91 2.57 -5.02
C ASP A 69 6.09 1.48 -5.71
N MET A 70 4.89 1.15 -5.19
CA MET A 70 3.96 0.23 -5.84
C MET A 70 3.48 0.77 -7.20
N ALA A 71 3.14 2.06 -7.28
CA ALA A 71 2.77 2.68 -8.56
C ALA A 71 3.94 2.68 -9.56
N GLY A 72 5.17 2.89 -9.09
CA GLY A 72 6.38 2.80 -9.89
C GLY A 72 6.60 1.40 -10.46
N LEU A 73 6.37 0.36 -9.67
CA LEU A 73 6.45 -1.04 -10.11
C LEU A 73 5.41 -1.37 -11.19
N VAL A 74 4.16 -0.91 -11.03
CA VAL A 74 3.11 -1.06 -12.04
C VAL A 74 3.51 -0.36 -13.35
N ALA A 75 4.11 0.83 -13.26
CA ALA A 75 4.57 1.57 -14.44
C ALA A 75 5.76 0.90 -15.14
N ILE A 76 6.64 0.24 -14.37
CA ILE A 76 7.78 -0.53 -14.89
C ILE A 76 7.35 -1.88 -15.47
N GLY A 77 6.21 -2.46 -15.06
CA GLY A 77 5.81 -3.82 -15.44
C GLY A 77 5.73 -4.12 -16.94
N THR A 78 5.72 -3.10 -17.80
CA THR A 78 5.77 -3.24 -19.27
C THR A 78 7.13 -2.86 -19.89
N ASP A 79 8.04 -2.29 -19.11
CA ASP A 79 9.37 -1.88 -19.54
C ASP A 79 10.40 -2.97 -19.17
N THR A 80 10.94 -3.63 -20.19
CA THR A 80 11.92 -4.71 -20.03
C THR A 80 13.36 -4.23 -20.22
N SER A 81 13.60 -2.92 -20.24
CA SER A 81 14.95 -2.36 -20.34
C SER A 81 15.77 -2.71 -19.09
N SER A 82 17.09 -2.85 -19.22
CA SER A 82 17.96 -3.18 -18.09
C SER A 82 17.80 -2.21 -16.92
N ASP A 83 17.69 -0.90 -17.20
CA ASP A 83 17.41 0.13 -16.20
C ASP A 83 16.07 -0.08 -15.47
N ALA A 84 15.04 -0.51 -16.21
CA ALA A 84 13.72 -0.77 -15.65
C ALA A 84 13.72 -2.02 -14.76
N VAL A 85 14.48 -3.06 -15.14
CA VAL A 85 14.70 -4.26 -14.33
C VAL A 85 15.45 -3.92 -13.04
N GLU A 86 16.56 -3.17 -13.11
CA GLU A 86 17.32 -2.75 -11.92
C GLU A 86 16.45 -1.91 -10.98
N ARG A 87 15.69 -0.96 -11.54
CA ARG A 87 14.77 -0.13 -10.76
C ARG A 87 13.61 -0.93 -10.17
N GLY A 88 13.07 -1.88 -10.91
CA GLY A 88 12.03 -2.81 -10.44
C GLY A 88 12.53 -3.67 -9.27
N GLN A 89 13.77 -4.16 -9.33
CA GLN A 89 14.38 -4.91 -8.23
C GLN A 89 14.61 -4.06 -6.97
N GLN A 90 15.01 -2.79 -7.15
CA GLN A 90 15.13 -1.86 -6.02
C GLN A 90 13.78 -1.60 -5.36
N LEU A 91 12.74 -1.27 -6.15
CA LEU A 91 11.39 -1.06 -5.65
C LEU A 91 10.84 -2.32 -4.97
N PHE A 92 11.10 -3.50 -5.52
CA PHE A 92 10.72 -4.76 -4.92
C PHE A 92 11.36 -4.95 -3.53
N THR A 93 12.66 -4.67 -3.40
CA THR A 93 13.38 -4.80 -2.13
C THR A 93 12.86 -3.81 -1.09
N ASP A 94 12.59 -2.58 -1.52
CA ASP A 94 12.07 -1.53 -0.66
C ASP A 94 10.66 -1.87 -0.16
N LEU A 95 9.75 -2.24 -1.08
CA LEU A 95 8.41 -2.70 -0.73
C LEU A 95 8.44 -3.94 0.16
N SER A 96 9.31 -4.91 -0.10
CA SER A 96 9.44 -6.09 0.77
C SER A 96 9.84 -5.71 2.20
N THR A 97 10.71 -4.71 2.35
CA THR A 97 11.13 -4.18 3.65
C THR A 97 9.99 -3.44 4.33
N GLN A 98 9.29 -2.56 3.60
CA GLN A 98 8.14 -1.82 4.12
C GLN A 98 6.98 -2.75 4.51
N CYS A 99 6.67 -3.74 3.68
CA CYS A 99 5.69 -4.78 3.99
C CYS A 99 6.10 -5.63 5.19
N GLY A 100 7.40 -5.95 5.31
CA GLY A 100 7.95 -6.62 6.50
C GLY A 100 7.76 -5.81 7.79
N THR A 101 7.88 -4.48 7.74
CA THR A 101 7.64 -3.63 8.91
C THR A 101 6.17 -3.58 9.35
N VAL A 102 5.22 -3.91 8.47
CA VAL A 102 3.79 -4.07 8.82
C VAL A 102 3.40 -5.53 9.12
N GLY A 103 4.37 -6.43 9.19
CA GLY A 103 4.13 -7.84 9.51
C GLY A 103 3.76 -8.72 8.32
N VAL A 104 3.81 -8.20 7.08
CA VAL A 104 3.58 -8.98 5.86
C VAL A 104 4.93 -9.52 5.36
N THR A 105 5.09 -10.84 5.36
CA THR A 105 6.34 -11.49 4.94
C THR A 105 6.34 -11.73 3.44
N VAL A 106 6.92 -10.81 2.67
CA VAL A 106 7.04 -10.93 1.22
C VAL A 106 8.13 -11.95 0.87
N ASN A 107 7.72 -13.05 0.22
CA ASN A 107 8.65 -14.02 -0.34
C ASN A 107 8.70 -13.82 -1.85
N ALA A 108 9.89 -13.51 -2.38
CA ALA A 108 10.15 -13.65 -3.81
C ALA A 108 10.07 -15.14 -4.15
N GLY A 109 9.03 -15.55 -4.88
CA GLY A 109 8.85 -16.91 -5.38
C GLY A 109 9.92 -17.31 -6.39
#